data_AF-A0A923JRH5-F1
#
_entry.id   AF-A0A923JRH5-F1
#
_cell.length_a   1.000
_cell.length_b   1.000
_cell.length_c   1.000
_cell.angle_alpha   90.00
_cell.angle_beta   90.00
_cell.angle_gamma   90.00
#
_symmetry.space_group_name_H-M   'P 1'
#
loop_
_entity.id
_entity.type
_entity.pdbx_description
1 polymer ?
#
loop_
_entity_poly.entity_id
_entity_poly.type
_entity_poly.pdbx_seq_one_letter_code
_entity_poly.pdbx_strand_id
1 'polypeptide(L)'
;MLREEKGLGGAIICIMAACAMLFFFPADTVMENPENPNDTQGVPAVAMYLVILIMLTATSVALTGLGSFAQQFLRHRSFTLRIGVYVFANAPLFFTSLLGGVVSLAYSYDTVSGVLAALMFLFSFASLLLAIPQKSN
;
A
#
# COMPACT_ATOMS: atom_id res chain seq x y z
N MET A 1 -5.55 -19.33 -9.27
CA MET A 1 -5.64 -19.59 -7.81
C MET A 1 -4.28 -19.48 -7.13
N LEU A 2 -3.38 -20.47 -7.21
CA LEU A 2 -2.10 -20.39 -6.45
C LEU A 2 -1.24 -19.15 -6.77
N ARG A 3 -1.28 -18.66 -8.03
CA ARG A 3 -0.58 -17.44 -8.45
C ARG A 3 -1.25 -16.15 -7.97
N GLU A 4 -2.58 -16.13 -7.92
CA GLU A 4 -3.38 -14.96 -7.48
C GLU A 4 -3.21 -14.77 -5.96
N GLU A 5 -3.34 -15.87 -5.19
CA GLU A 5 -3.18 -15.85 -3.73
C GLU A 5 -1.76 -15.49 -3.31
N LYS A 6 -0.74 -16.00 -4.01
CA LYS A 6 0.67 -15.64 -3.76
C LYS A 6 0.96 -14.17 -4.11
N GLY A 7 0.37 -13.65 -5.18
CA GLY A 7 0.53 -12.24 -5.57
C GLY A 7 -0.13 -11.29 -4.58
N LEU A 8 -1.36 -11.58 -4.15
CA LEU A 8 -2.07 -10.79 -3.13
C LEU A 8 -1.37 -10.86 -1.76
N GLY A 9 -0.94 -12.05 -1.34
CA GLY A 9 -0.18 -12.21 -0.10
C GLY A 9 1.13 -11.43 -0.13
N GLY A 10 1.87 -11.50 -1.24
CA GLY A 10 3.08 -10.69 -1.45
C GLY A 10 2.79 -9.19 -1.38
N ALA A 11 1.70 -8.73 -2.02
CA ALA A 11 1.33 -7.32 -2.00
C ALA A 11 1.02 -6.81 -0.58
N ILE A 12 0.28 -7.61 0.21
CA ILE A 12 -0.05 -7.28 1.60
C ILE A 12 1.20 -7.27 2.48
N ILE A 13 2.07 -8.26 2.35
CA ILE A 13 3.31 -8.32 3.13
C ILE A 13 4.19 -7.12 2.82
N CYS A 14 4.34 -6.77 1.53
CA CYS A 14 5.14 -5.65 1.10
C CYS A 14 4.59 -4.31 1.61
N ILE A 15 3.29 -4.05 1.49
CA ILE A 15 2.70 -2.77 1.95
C ILE A 15 2.77 -2.62 3.47
N MET A 16 2.57 -3.71 4.21
CA MET A 16 2.67 -3.73 5.67
C MET A 16 4.12 -3.48 6.13
N ALA A 17 5.09 -4.13 5.47
CA ALA A 17 6.50 -3.92 5.75
C ALA A 17 6.96 -2.49 5.40
N ALA A 18 6.47 -1.93 4.29
CA ALA A 18 6.72 -0.55 3.91
C ALA A 18 6.19 0.44 4.97
N CYS A 19 4.96 0.24 5.43
CA CYS A 19 4.37 1.07 6.50
C CYS A 19 5.14 0.93 7.81
N ALA A 20 5.55 -0.29 8.18
CA ALA A 20 6.37 -0.53 9.37
C ALA A 20 7.74 0.17 9.27
N MET A 21 8.40 0.10 8.12
CA MET A 21 9.66 0.81 7.87
C MET A 21 9.50 2.32 8.09
N LEU A 22 8.47 2.93 7.53
CA LEU A 22 8.20 4.36 7.71
C LEU A 22 7.84 4.72 9.15
N PHE A 23 7.12 3.84 9.86
CA PHE A 23 6.70 4.09 11.24
C PHE A 23 7.85 3.94 12.26
N PHE A 24 8.69 2.91 12.13
CA PHE A 24 9.76 2.63 13.09
C PHE A 24 11.06 3.38 12.78
N PHE A 25 11.26 3.82 11.53
CA PHE A 25 12.41 4.61 11.11
C PHE A 25 11.94 5.95 10.53
N PRO A 26 11.29 6.80 11.34
CA PRO A 26 10.89 8.12 10.89
C PRO A 26 12.11 8.92 10.45
N ALA A 27 11.96 9.71 9.39
CA ALA A 27 12.96 10.69 9.01
C ALA A 27 12.92 11.83 10.06
N ASP A 28 13.67 11.67 11.15
CA ASP A 28 13.86 12.68 12.20
C ASP A 28 14.51 13.97 11.68
N THR A 29 14.80 14.05 10.38
CA THR A 29 15.57 15.10 9.71
C THR A 29 14.74 16.10 8.91
N VAL A 30 13.42 15.88 8.74
CA VAL A 30 12.59 16.81 7.95
C VAL A 30 12.16 17.99 8.83
N MET A 31 12.80 19.14 8.63
CA MET A 31 12.44 20.39 9.30
C MET A 31 11.00 20.79 8.95
N GLU A 32 10.16 21.03 9.96
CA GLU A 32 8.76 21.46 9.77
C GLU A 32 8.66 22.82 9.07
N ASN A 33 9.60 23.72 9.37
CA ASN A 33 9.73 25.02 8.73
C ASN A 33 11.17 25.24 8.26
N PRO A 34 11.45 25.20 6.94
CA PRO A 34 12.80 25.44 6.42
C PRO A 34 13.26 26.89 6.60
N GLU A 35 12.35 27.84 6.81
CA GLU A 35 12.68 29.26 7.07
C GLU A 35 12.93 29.54 8.55
N ASN A 36 12.38 28.73 9.45
CA ASN A 36 12.62 28.84 10.89
C ASN A 36 12.74 27.45 11.57
N PRO A 37 13.96 26.92 11.71
CA PRO A 37 14.19 25.58 12.26
C PRO A 37 13.81 25.40 13.74
N ASN A 38 13.56 26.49 14.47
CA ASN A 38 13.10 26.46 15.86
C ASN A 38 11.56 26.52 15.99
N ASP A 39 10.85 26.71 14.87
CA ASP A 39 9.40 26.70 14.85
C ASP A 39 8.90 25.26 14.78
N THR A 40 8.62 24.68 15.96
CA THR A 40 8.04 23.35 16.12
C THR A 40 6.51 23.41 16.35
N GLN A 41 5.88 24.53 16.02
CA GLN A 41 4.44 24.68 16.17
C GLN A 41 3.72 24.01 14.99
N GLY A 42 3.45 22.72 15.12
CA GLY A 42 2.73 21.97 14.10
C GLY A 42 2.73 20.47 14.38
N VAL A 43 2.02 19.72 13.54
CA VAL A 43 2.27 18.28 13.38
C VAL A 43 3.05 18.15 12.07
N PRO A 44 4.17 17.43 12.02
CA PRO A 44 4.95 17.33 10.80
C PRO A 44 4.10 16.75 9.68
N ALA A 45 4.18 17.32 8.47
CA ALA A 45 3.42 16.81 7.32
C ALA A 45 3.65 15.30 7.11
N VAL A 46 4.89 14.85 7.31
CA VAL A 46 5.28 13.43 7.25
C VAL A 46 4.45 12.59 8.22
N ALA A 47 4.28 13.04 9.46
CA ALA A 47 3.51 12.34 10.47
C ALA A 47 2.01 12.27 10.11
N MET A 48 1.45 13.36 9.56
CA MET A 48 0.05 13.36 9.09
C MET A 48 -0.16 12.34 7.97
N TYR A 49 0.69 12.36 6.94
CA TYR A 49 0.59 11.42 5.83
C TYR A 49 0.82 9.97 6.26
N LEU A 50 1.71 9.75 7.23
CA LEU A 50 1.97 8.42 7.78
C LEU A 50 0.72 7.85 8.47
N VAL A 51 0.05 8.63 9.32
CA VAL A 51 -1.20 8.21 9.96
C VAL A 51 -2.27 7.89 8.92
N ILE A 52 -2.42 8.72 7.89
CA ILE A 52 -3.34 8.48 6.78
C ILE A 52 -2.99 7.18 6.06
N LEU A 53 -1.70 6.93 5.78
CA LEU A 53 -1.24 5.70 5.12
C LEU A 53 -1.49 4.46 5.96
N ILE A 54 -1.33 4.51 7.29
CA ILE A 54 -1.65 3.38 8.17
C ILE A 54 -3.15 3.06 8.12
N MET A 55 -4.00 4.08 8.23
CA MET A 55 -5.45 3.91 8.18
C MET A 55 -5.91 3.36 6.82
N LEU A 56 -5.36 3.89 5.73
CA LEU A 56 -5.63 3.40 4.38
C LEU A 56 -5.13 1.97 4.18
N THR A 57 -3.94 1.64 4.68
CA THR A 57 -3.36 0.29 4.59
C THR A 57 -4.23 -0.71 5.34
N ALA A 58 -4.60 -0.41 6.59
CA ALA A 58 -5.46 -1.28 7.39
C ALA A 58 -6.81 -1.53 6.70
N THR A 59 -7.46 -0.46 6.21
CA THR A 59 -8.74 -0.56 5.50
C THR A 59 -8.60 -1.38 4.21
N SER A 60 -7.54 -1.13 3.44
CA SER A 60 -7.28 -1.80 2.17
C SER A 60 -6.96 -3.29 2.35
N VAL A 61 -6.18 -3.65 3.38
CA VAL A 61 -5.88 -5.05 3.71
C VAL A 61 -7.15 -5.78 4.13
N ALA A 62 -8.00 -5.16 4.96
CA ALA A 62 -9.29 -5.73 5.35
C ALA A 62 -10.20 -5.97 4.12
N LEU A 63 -10.31 -4.96 3.23
CA LEU A 63 -11.11 -5.09 2.00
C LEU A 63 -10.55 -6.15 1.06
N THR A 64 -9.23 -6.24 0.92
CA THR A 64 -8.55 -7.25 0.10
C THR A 64 -8.78 -8.65 0.66
N GLY A 65 -8.74 -8.82 1.99
CA GLY A 65 -9.05 -10.08 2.66
C GLY A 65 -10.50 -10.51 2.43
N LEU A 66 -11.46 -9.59 2.61
CA LEU A 66 -12.88 -9.83 2.31
C LEU A 66 -13.12 -10.15 0.84
N GLY A 67 -12.47 -9.43 -0.08
CA GLY A 67 -12.55 -9.67 -1.51
C GLY A 67 -11.99 -11.03 -1.91
N SER A 68 -10.89 -11.45 -1.30
CA SER A 68 -10.29 -12.77 -1.51
C SER A 68 -11.23 -13.88 -1.04
N PHE A 69 -11.87 -13.70 0.11
CA PHE A 69 -12.90 -14.61 0.60
C PHE A 69 -14.10 -14.67 -0.36
N ALA A 70 -14.61 -13.51 -0.79
CA ALA A 70 -15.71 -13.44 -1.76
C ALA A 70 -15.36 -14.13 -3.10
N GLN A 71 -14.11 -14.03 -3.56
CA GLN A 71 -13.67 -14.72 -4.77
C GLN A 71 -13.73 -16.25 -4.67
N GLN A 72 -13.55 -16.83 -3.47
CA GLN A 72 -13.69 -18.27 -3.26
C GLN A 72 -15.15 -18.72 -3.48
N PHE A 73 -16.13 -17.94 -3.02
CA PHE A 73 -17.56 -18.24 -3.26
C PHE A 73 -17.98 -18.02 -4.72
N LEU A 74 -17.32 -17.08 -5.41
CA LEU A 74 -17.63 -16.72 -6.79
C LEU A 74 -16.88 -17.58 -7.82
N ARG A 75 -16.21 -18.66 -7.40
CA ARG A 75 -15.40 -19.54 -8.27
C ARG A 75 -16.15 -20.06 -9.50
N HIS A 76 -17.44 -20.37 -9.35
CA HIS A 76 -18.30 -20.90 -10.42
C HIS A 76 -19.12 -19.82 -11.15
N ARG A 77 -18.96 -18.54 -10.78
CA ARG A 77 -19.65 -17.42 -11.42
C ARG A 77 -18.88 -16.92 -12.64
N SER A 78 -19.54 -16.04 -13.40
CA SER A 78 -18.98 -15.46 -14.63
C SER A 78 -17.66 -14.75 -14.35
N PHE A 79 -16.75 -14.80 -15.33
CA PHE A 79 -15.45 -14.13 -15.27
C PHE A 79 -15.59 -12.63 -14.98
N THR A 80 -16.57 -11.98 -15.60
CA THR A 80 -16.87 -10.54 -15.41
C THR A 80 -17.17 -10.18 -13.97
N LEU A 81 -17.93 -11.02 -13.26
CA LEU A 81 -18.26 -10.78 -11.86
C LEU A 81 -17.02 -10.98 -10.96
N ARG A 82 -16.23 -12.02 -11.24
CA ARG A 82 -14.97 -12.29 -10.51
C ARG A 82 -13.97 -11.14 -10.65
N ILE A 83 -13.79 -10.60 -11.86
CA ILE A 83 -12.86 -9.48 -12.07
C ILE A 83 -13.41 -8.17 -11.52
N GLY A 84 -14.72 -7.94 -11.57
CA GLY A 84 -15.35 -6.79 -10.92
C GLY A 84 -15.06 -6.78 -9.42
N VAL A 85 -15.33 -7.91 -8.73
CA VAL A 85 -15.05 -8.05 -7.29
C VAL A 85 -13.56 -7.91 -6.99
N TYR A 86 -12.68 -8.45 -7.85
CA TYR A 86 -11.23 -8.27 -7.72
C TYR A 86 -10.86 -6.78 -7.72
N VAL A 87 -11.28 -6.05 -8.75
CA VAL A 87 -10.91 -4.64 -8.93
C VAL A 87 -11.47 -3.80 -7.79
N PHE A 88 -12.74 -3.97 -7.42
CA PHE A 88 -13.35 -3.20 -6.33
C PHE A 88 -12.69 -3.47 -4.98
N ALA A 89 -12.35 -4.73 -4.66
CA ALA A 89 -11.73 -5.06 -3.39
C ALA A 89 -10.27 -4.60 -3.28
N ASN A 90 -9.55 -4.58 -4.41
CA ASN A 90 -8.12 -4.28 -4.44
C ASN A 90 -7.78 -2.84 -4.86
N ALA A 91 -8.75 -2.08 -5.41
CA ALA A 91 -8.54 -0.69 -5.81
C ALA A 91 -8.01 0.18 -4.64
N PRO A 92 -8.54 0.08 -3.40
CA PRO A 92 -7.98 0.81 -2.27
C PRO A 92 -6.51 0.46 -2.00
N LEU A 93 -6.15 -0.84 -2.07
CA LEU A 93 -4.77 -1.27 -1.87
C LEU A 93 -3.85 -0.74 -2.97
N PHE A 94 -4.33 -0.73 -4.22
CA PHE A 94 -3.62 -0.18 -5.35
C PHE A 94 -3.32 1.32 -5.18
N PHE A 95 -4.32 2.13 -4.83
CA PHE A 95 -4.13 3.56 -4.59
C PHE A 95 -3.28 3.83 -3.36
N THR A 96 -3.42 3.04 -2.31
CA THR A 96 -2.61 3.16 -1.09
C THR A 96 -1.14 2.87 -1.39
N SER A 97 -0.84 1.83 -2.17
CA SER A 97 0.54 1.53 -2.57
C SER A 97 1.15 2.63 -3.42
N LEU A 98 0.38 3.20 -4.35
CA LEU A 98 0.86 4.32 -5.17
C LEU A 98 1.13 5.56 -4.31
N LEU A 99 0.18 5.94 -3.44
CA LEU A 99 0.31 7.07 -2.53
C LEU A 99 1.48 6.87 -1.56
N GLY A 100 1.64 5.67 -1.00
CA GLY A 100 2.73 5.34 -0.09
C GLY A 100 4.10 5.49 -0.74
N GLY A 101 4.25 5.03 -1.99
CA GLY A 101 5.46 5.24 -2.77
C GLY A 101 5.78 6.72 -2.98
N VAL A 102 4.77 7.53 -3.33
CA VAL A 102 4.93 8.98 -3.50
C VAL A 102 5.32 9.67 -2.20
N VAL A 103 4.63 9.38 -1.09
CA VAL A 103 4.93 9.97 0.23
C VAL A 103 6.35 9.60 0.66
N SER A 104 6.75 8.33 0.48
CA SER A 104 8.08 7.85 0.82
C SER A 104 9.19 8.57 0.05
N LEU A 105 8.98 8.82 -1.25
CA LEU A 105 9.92 9.58 -2.08
C LEU A 105 9.87 11.09 -1.83
N ALA A 106 8.71 11.63 -1.45
CA ALA A 106 8.58 13.07 -1.20
C ALA A 106 9.23 13.48 0.12
N TYR A 107 9.17 12.62 1.14
CA TYR A 107 9.52 12.99 2.51
C TYR A 107 10.65 12.18 3.13
N SER A 108 11.14 11.11 2.48
CA SER A 108 12.15 10.23 3.07
C SER A 108 13.14 9.66 2.05
N TYR A 109 13.27 10.28 0.86
CA TYR A 109 14.18 9.77 -0.19
C TYR A 109 15.66 9.81 0.20
N ASP A 110 16.02 10.69 1.12
CA ASP A 110 17.35 10.87 1.66
C ASP A 110 17.72 9.77 2.68
N THR A 111 16.74 9.00 3.14
CA THR A 111 16.93 7.90 4.09
C THR A 111 16.87 6.53 3.40
N VAL A 112 17.70 5.60 3.87
CA VAL A 112 17.67 4.21 3.38
C VAL A 112 16.31 3.55 3.63
N SER A 113 15.68 3.84 4.77
CA SER A 113 14.35 3.33 5.13
C SER A 113 13.28 3.84 4.17
N GLY A 114 13.29 5.13 3.81
CA GLY A 114 12.34 5.70 2.86
C GLY A 114 12.53 5.22 1.43
N VAL A 115 13.77 5.03 0.95
CA VAL A 115 14.00 4.41 -0.37
C VAL A 115 13.51 2.96 -0.38
N LEU A 116 13.81 2.19 0.67
CA LEU A 116 13.38 0.80 0.76
C LEU A 116 11.87 0.67 0.87
N ALA A 117 11.21 1.53 1.67
CA ALA A 117 9.76 1.59 1.76
C ALA A 117 9.12 1.94 0.41
N ALA A 118 9.67 2.91 -0.34
CA ALA A 118 9.20 3.24 -1.69
C ALA A 118 9.28 2.04 -2.64
N LEU A 119 10.39 1.30 -2.62
CA LEU A 119 10.53 0.06 -3.39
C LEU A 119 9.49 -0.98 -2.96
N MET A 120 9.25 -1.16 -1.66
CA MET A 120 8.25 -2.11 -1.18
C MET A 120 6.82 -1.73 -1.59
N PHE A 121 6.49 -0.44 -1.59
CA PHE A 121 5.22 0.06 -2.13
C PHE A 121 5.08 -0.24 -3.63
N LEU A 122 6.14 -0.02 -4.42
CA LEU A 122 6.17 -0.38 -5.84
C LEU A 122 6.04 -1.89 -6.07
N PHE A 123 6.70 -2.71 -5.25
CA PHE A 123 6.55 -4.17 -5.31
C PHE A 123 5.12 -4.58 -4.98
N SER A 124 4.50 -3.99 -3.96
CA SER A 124 3.10 -4.25 -3.62
C SER A 124 2.17 -3.92 -4.80
N PHE A 125 2.38 -2.77 -5.43
CA PHE A 125 1.66 -2.36 -6.62
C PHE A 125 1.83 -3.35 -7.79
N ALA A 126 3.07 -3.76 -8.07
CA ALA A 126 3.35 -4.72 -9.14
C ALA A 126 2.72 -6.10 -8.86
N SER A 127 2.79 -6.58 -7.61
CA SER A 127 2.18 -7.84 -7.18
C SER A 127 0.66 -7.84 -7.35
N LEU A 128 -0.01 -6.71 -7.07
CA LEU A 128 -1.44 -6.54 -7.33
C LEU A 128 -1.80 -6.67 -8.81
N LEU A 129 -0.97 -6.12 -9.72
CA LEU A 129 -1.18 -6.24 -11.15
C LEU A 129 -0.97 -7.68 -11.64
N LEU A 130 0.00 -8.39 -11.06
CA LEU A 130 0.29 -9.78 -11.41
C LEU A 130 -0.76 -10.77 -10.87
N ALA A 131 -1.53 -10.38 -9.85
CA ALA A 131 -2.59 -11.18 -9.25
C ALA A 131 -3.97 -11.01 -9.94
N ILE A 132 -4.06 -10.22 -11.00
CA ILE A 132 -5.31 -10.05 -11.77
C ILE A 132 -5.79 -11.42 -12.30
N PRO A 133 -7.07 -11.77 -12.10
CA PRO A 133 -7.60 -13.05 -12.55
C PRO A 133 -7.58 -13.17 -14.07
N GLN A 134 -7.05 -14.29 -14.57
CA GLN A 134 -6.96 -14.57 -16.00
C GLN A 134 -8.21 -15.30 -16.51
N LYS A 135 -8.66 -14.97 -17.71
CA LYS A 135 -9.73 -15.70 -18.39
C LYS A 135 -9.16 -17.06 -18.80
N SER A 136 -9.71 -18.15 -18.27
CA SER A 136 -9.43 -19.49 -18.81
C SER A 136 -10.08 -19.55 -20.19
N ASN A 137 -9.27 -19.69 -21.24
CA ASN A 137 -9.75 -20.10 -22.55
C ASN A 137 -10.15 -21.57 -22.53
#